data_AF-A0A2T3QRT9-F1
#
_entry.id   AF-A0A2T3QRT9-F1
#
_cell.length_a   1.000
_cell.length_b   1.000
_cell.length_c   1.000
_cell.angle_alpha   90.00
_cell.angle_beta   90.00
_cell.angle_gamma   90.00
#
_symmetry.space_group_name_H-M   'P 1'
#
loop_
_entity.id
_entity.type
_entity.pdbx_description
1 polymer ?
#
loop_
_entity_poly.entity_id
_entity_poly.type
_entity_poly.pdbx_seq_one_letter_code
_entity_poly.pdbx_strand_id
1 'polypeptide(L)'
;MNIIEFKLGKITYHFTVSEQQQALLSLTDETRIDLTTWRGFSEALETSIIKAIPEALTPPSAQEIKHAQTIAHELNLLLPEDYTKRVIVCRQFIQQHLLDHQRLLSMFNNVKGKLLK
;
A
#
# COMPACT_ATOMS: atom_id res chain seq x y z
N MET A 1 22.61 2.35 -27.64
CA MET A 1 21.93 2.83 -26.42
C MET A 1 22.07 1.73 -25.38
N ASN A 2 22.81 1.97 -24.30
CA ASN A 2 22.98 0.95 -23.27
C ASN A 2 21.79 0.95 -22.32
N ILE A 3 21.25 -0.24 -22.08
CA ILE A 3 20.15 -0.47 -21.15
C ILE A 3 20.68 -1.38 -20.06
N ILE A 4 20.40 -1.03 -18.82
CA ILE A 4 20.62 -1.88 -17.66
C ILE A 4 19.27 -2.48 -17.29
N GLU A 5 19.16 -3.79 -17.45
CA GLU A 5 17.99 -4.55 -17.04
C GLU A 5 18.40 -5.69 -16.12
N PHE A 6 17.74 -5.78 -14.97
CA PHE A 6 17.91 -6.91 -14.07
C PHE A 6 16.59 -7.25 -13.38
N LYS A 7 16.43 -8.54 -13.10
CA LYS A 7 15.22 -9.11 -12.51
C LYS A 7 15.50 -9.64 -11.12
N LEU A 8 14.69 -9.23 -10.15
CA LEU A 8 14.72 -9.71 -8.78
C LEU A 8 13.35 -10.29 -8.42
N GLY A 9 13.26 -11.62 -8.39
CA GLY A 9 11.99 -12.32 -8.21
C GLY A 9 10.98 -11.97 -9.31
N LYS A 10 9.93 -11.22 -8.95
CA LYS A 10 8.87 -10.75 -9.87
C LYS A 10 9.00 -9.27 -10.27
N ILE A 11 10.06 -8.59 -9.83
CA ILE A 11 10.32 -7.18 -10.15
C ILE A 11 11.39 -7.11 -11.24
N THR A 12 11.13 -6.32 -12.28
CA THR A 12 12.12 -6.00 -13.32
C THR A 12 12.49 -4.53 -13.19
N TYR A 13 13.79 -4.27 -13.02
CA TYR A 13 14.35 -2.92 -13.05
C TYR A 13 14.83 -2.64 -14.46
N HIS A 14 14.47 -1.48 -14.98
CA HIS A 14 14.88 -0.99 -16.29
C HIS A 14 15.49 0.40 -16.12
N PHE A 15 16.69 0.59 -16.65
CA PHE A 15 17.35 1.89 -16.68
C PHE A 15 18.00 2.10 -18.05
N THR A 16 17.68 3.24 -18.68
CA THR A 16 18.31 3.66 -19.93
C THR A 16 19.45 4.62 -19.61
N VAL A 17 20.66 4.28 -20.06
CA VAL A 17 21.85 5.13 -19.91
C VAL A 17 21.77 6.30 -20.89
N SER A 18 21.93 7.52 -20.39
CA SER A 18 21.90 8.73 -21.24
C SER A 18 23.13 8.85 -22.13
N GLU A 19 23.08 9.66 -23.18
CA GLU A 19 24.24 9.91 -24.06
C GLU A 19 25.45 10.46 -23.28
N GLN A 20 25.22 11.37 -22.33
CA GLN A 20 26.28 11.90 -21.48
C GLN A 20 26.91 10.82 -20.60
N GLN A 21 26.10 9.94 -20.00
CA GLN A 21 26.61 8.82 -19.20
C GLN A 21 27.35 7.81 -20.07
N GLN A 22 26.87 7.56 -21.29
CA GLN A 22 27.53 6.70 -22.27
C GLN A 22 28.93 7.22 -22.64
N ALA A 23 29.07 8.53 -22.87
CA ALA A 23 30.35 9.16 -23.15
C ALA A 23 31.31 9.09 -21.96
N LEU A 24 30.80 9.14 -20.73
CA LEU A 24 31.63 8.96 -19.53
C LEU A 24 32.06 7.50 -19.34
N LEU A 25 31.18 6.54 -19.66
CA LEU A 25 31.50 5.11 -19.58
C LEU A 25 32.61 4.69 -20.55
N SER A 26 32.80 5.37 -21.69
CA SER A 26 33.92 5.03 -22.58
C SER A 26 35.30 5.42 -22.03
N LEU A 27 35.34 6.14 -20.91
CA LEU A 27 36.56 6.57 -20.24
C LEU A 27 36.92 5.70 -19.02
N THR A 28 36.10 4.72 -18.67
CA THR A 28 36.30 3.91 -17.46
C THR A 28 37.12 2.66 -17.72
N ASP A 29 37.99 2.32 -16.78
CA ASP A 29 38.61 0.99 -16.69
C ASP A 29 37.62 -0.04 -16.11
N GLU A 30 37.97 -1.32 -16.21
CA GLU A 30 37.20 -2.39 -15.57
C GLU A 30 37.19 -2.20 -14.04
N THR A 31 36.00 -2.07 -13.47
CA THR A 31 35.80 -1.83 -12.03
C THR A 31 34.59 -2.61 -11.54
N ARG A 32 34.66 -3.14 -10.32
CA ARG A 32 33.55 -3.80 -9.63
C ARG A 32 33.00 -2.88 -8.54
N ILE A 33 31.70 -2.62 -8.57
CA ILE A 33 31.01 -1.86 -7.52
C ILE A 33 30.23 -2.83 -6.63
N ASP A 34 30.48 -2.79 -5.32
CA ASP A 34 29.71 -3.52 -4.32
C ASP A 34 28.53 -2.69 -3.84
N LEU A 35 27.34 -3.05 -4.33
CA LEU A 35 26.09 -2.35 -4.02
C LEU A 35 25.66 -2.50 -2.55
N THR A 36 26.20 -3.46 -1.80
CA THR A 36 25.88 -3.62 -0.36
C THR A 36 26.39 -2.45 0.48
N THR A 37 27.45 -1.78 0.00
CA THR A 37 28.00 -0.59 0.65
C THR A 37 27.19 0.68 0.36
N TRP A 38 26.29 0.63 -0.62
CA TRP A 38 25.47 1.77 -1.02
C TRP A 38 24.13 1.77 -0.30
N ARG A 39 24.06 2.54 0.79
CA ARG A 39 22.85 2.69 1.61
C ARG A 39 21.61 3.11 0.80
N GLY A 40 21.75 4.13 -0.05
CA GLY A 40 20.63 4.64 -0.85
C GLY A 40 20.04 3.60 -1.82
N PHE A 41 20.87 2.72 -2.37
CA PHE A 41 20.39 1.61 -3.19
C PHE A 41 19.63 0.57 -2.36
N SER A 42 20.14 0.23 -1.18
CA SER A 42 19.48 -0.73 -0.28
C SER A 42 18.08 -0.27 0.14
N GLU A 43 17.95 1.00 0.51
CA GLU A 43 16.66 1.61 0.89
C GLU A 43 15.67 1.67 -0.29
N ALA A 44 16.15 2.02 -1.50
CA ALA A 44 15.34 2.04 -2.72
C ALA A 44 14.88 0.64 -3.15
N LEU A 45 15.76 -0.37 -2.99
CA LEU A 45 15.47 -1.77 -3.26
C LEU A 45 14.38 -2.28 -2.31
N GLU A 46 14.52 -2.06 -1.00
CA GLU A 46 13.53 -2.44 0.01
C GLU A 46 12.16 -1.80 -0.27
N THR A 47 12.15 -0.49 -0.55
CA THR A 47 10.93 0.24 -0.88
C THR A 47 10.23 -0.33 -2.12
N SER A 48 11.01 -0.68 -3.15
CA SER A 48 10.49 -1.29 -4.37
C SER A 48 9.87 -2.67 -4.11
N ILE A 49 10.52 -3.49 -3.26
CA ILE A 49 10.01 -4.80 -2.84
C ILE A 49 8.68 -4.64 -2.13
N ILE A 50 8.61 -3.76 -1.12
CA ILE A 50 7.38 -3.49 -0.37
C ILE A 50 6.26 -3.02 -1.29
N LYS A 51 6.55 -2.09 -2.21
CA LYS A 51 5.57 -1.58 -3.18
C LYS A 51 5.06 -2.65 -4.15
N ALA A 52 5.89 -3.64 -4.46
CA ALA A 52 5.52 -4.74 -5.34
C ALA A 52 4.70 -5.83 -4.63
N ILE A 53 4.58 -5.80 -3.30
CA ILE A 53 3.67 -6.68 -2.56
C ILE A 53 2.23 -6.27 -2.93
N PRO A 54 1.43 -7.19 -3.49
CA PRO A 54 0.02 -6.92 -3.76
C PRO A 54 -0.69 -6.45 -2.49
N GLU A 55 -1.42 -5.35 -2.58
CA GLU A 55 -2.23 -4.82 -1.46
C GLU A 55 -3.19 -5.89 -0.91
N ALA A 56 -3.61 -6.87 -1.71
CA ALA A 56 -4.43 -8.00 -1.24
C ALA A 56 -3.76 -8.94 -0.20
N LEU A 57 -2.45 -8.79 0.04
CA LEU A 57 -1.65 -9.63 0.93
C LEU A 57 -1.09 -8.90 2.17
N THR A 58 -1.30 -7.59 2.29
CA THR A 58 -0.91 -6.86 3.51
C THR A 58 -2.02 -6.92 4.58
N PRO A 59 -1.66 -6.95 5.87
CA PRO A 59 -2.65 -6.78 6.93
C PRO A 59 -3.22 -5.35 6.89
N PRO A 60 -4.51 -5.15 7.20
CA PRO A 60 -5.07 -3.82 7.37
C PRO A 60 -4.47 -3.13 8.58
N SER A 61 -4.45 -1.80 8.55
CA SER A 61 -4.05 -0.99 9.68
C SER A 61 -5.02 -1.14 10.86
N ALA A 62 -4.53 -0.86 12.07
CA ALA A 62 -5.38 -0.89 13.28
C ALA A 62 -6.59 0.05 13.18
N GLN A 63 -6.46 1.19 12.48
CA GLN A 63 -7.57 2.12 12.25
C GLN A 63 -8.63 1.52 11.32
N GLU A 64 -8.22 0.83 10.25
CA GLU A 64 -9.14 0.17 9.33
C GLU A 64 -9.87 -0.99 10.01
N ILE A 65 -9.16 -1.81 10.78
CA ILE A 65 -9.76 -2.90 11.57
C ILE A 65 -10.81 -2.34 12.53
N LYS A 66 -10.48 -1.28 13.27
CA LYS A 66 -11.41 -0.64 14.20
C LYS A 66 -12.63 -0.08 13.48
N HIS A 67 -12.45 0.56 12.34
CA HIS A 67 -13.56 1.11 11.56
C HIS A 67 -14.50 0.01 11.05
N ALA A 68 -13.94 -1.09 10.52
CA ALA A 68 -14.74 -2.26 10.13
C ALA A 68 -15.53 -2.84 11.31
N GLN A 69 -14.89 -2.99 12.48
CA GLN A 69 -15.54 -3.46 13.70
C GLN A 69 -16.68 -2.54 14.16
N THR A 70 -16.50 -1.22 14.10
CA THR A 70 -17.53 -0.24 14.44
C THR A 70 -18.72 -0.36 13.49
N ILE A 71 -18.49 -0.38 12.17
CA ILE A 71 -19.57 -0.54 11.18
C ILE A 71 -20.34 -1.85 11.42
N ALA A 72 -19.62 -2.96 11.63
CA ALA A 72 -20.24 -4.25 11.89
C ALA A 72 -21.09 -4.25 13.16
N HIS A 73 -20.58 -3.65 14.25
CA HIS A 73 -21.31 -3.54 15.49
C HIS A 73 -22.57 -2.67 15.37
N GLU A 74 -22.45 -1.48 14.78
CA GLU A 74 -23.54 -0.52 14.68
C GLU A 74 -24.64 -0.95 13.69
N LEU A 75 -24.28 -1.66 12.62
CA LEU A 75 -25.23 -2.22 11.65
C LEU A 75 -25.66 -3.65 11.97
N ASN A 76 -25.19 -4.23 13.09
CA ASN A 76 -25.44 -5.62 13.49
C ASN A 76 -25.10 -6.64 12.37
N LEU A 77 -23.94 -6.47 11.75
CA LEU A 77 -23.40 -7.32 10.68
C LEU A 77 -22.29 -8.23 11.21
N LEU A 78 -22.08 -9.36 10.52
CA LEU A 78 -20.92 -10.21 10.75
C LEU A 78 -19.71 -9.66 9.98
N LEU A 79 -18.54 -9.69 10.62
CA LEU A 79 -17.28 -9.35 9.97
C LEU A 79 -16.84 -10.49 9.04
N PRO A 80 -16.31 -10.19 7.84
CA PRO A 80 -15.83 -11.22 6.93
C PRO A 80 -14.60 -11.94 7.48
N GLU A 81 -14.43 -13.19 7.09
CA GLU A 81 -13.24 -13.97 7.44
C GLU A 81 -11.97 -13.28 6.93
N ASP A 82 -10.88 -13.35 7.70
CA ASP A 82 -9.59 -12.73 7.38
C ASP A 82 -9.59 -11.19 7.26
N TYR A 83 -10.63 -10.49 7.70
CA TYR A 83 -10.64 -9.02 7.70
C TYR A 83 -9.49 -8.38 8.49
N THR A 84 -8.87 -9.10 9.44
CA THR A 84 -7.68 -8.65 10.20
C THR A 84 -6.36 -9.04 9.55
N LYS A 85 -6.37 -9.92 8.55
CA LYS A 85 -5.16 -10.45 7.90
C LYS A 85 -4.98 -9.91 6.48
N ARG A 86 -6.08 -9.49 5.83
CA ARG A 86 -6.08 -9.01 4.44
C ARG A 86 -6.76 -7.66 4.35
N VAL A 87 -5.99 -6.61 4.05
CA VAL A 87 -6.52 -5.24 3.95
C VAL A 87 -7.60 -5.11 2.88
N ILE A 88 -7.51 -5.88 1.79
CA ILE A 88 -8.53 -5.84 0.73
C ILE A 88 -9.90 -6.30 1.24
N VAL A 89 -9.94 -7.33 2.10
CA VAL A 89 -11.18 -7.84 2.70
C VAL A 89 -11.76 -6.80 3.66
N CYS A 90 -10.90 -6.20 4.49
CA CYS A 90 -11.29 -5.13 5.42
C CYS A 90 -11.86 -3.90 4.69
N ARG A 91 -11.19 -3.44 3.63
CA ARG A 91 -11.62 -2.25 2.87
C ARG A 91 -12.87 -2.49 2.06
N GLN A 92 -13.03 -3.66 1.45
CA GLN A 92 -14.24 -4.02 0.73
C GLN A 92 -15.46 -4.00 1.66
N PHE A 93 -15.34 -4.56 2.86
CA PHE A 93 -16.38 -4.52 3.87
C PHE A 93 -16.77 -3.09 4.25
N ILE A 94 -15.77 -2.25 4.57
CA ILE A 94 -16.01 -0.84 4.92
C ILE A 94 -16.73 -0.13 3.78
N GLN A 95 -16.27 -0.26 2.53
CA GLN A 95 -16.87 0.42 1.38
C GLN A 95 -18.31 -0.02 1.12
N GLN A 96 -18.61 -1.32 1.24
CA GLN A 96 -19.96 -1.86 1.03
C GLN A 96 -20.98 -1.28 2.02
N HIS A 97 -20.56 -1.00 3.25
CA HIS A 97 -21.46 -0.63 4.34
C HIS A 97 -21.33 0.82 4.81
N LEU A 98 -20.40 1.60 4.23
CA LEU A 98 -20.13 2.98 4.63
C LEU A 98 -21.36 3.88 4.51
N LEU A 99 -22.13 3.75 3.42
CA LEU A 99 -23.30 4.59 3.17
C LEU A 99 -24.43 4.33 4.18
N ASP A 100 -24.67 3.07 4.53
CA ASP A 100 -25.72 2.71 5.49
C ASP A 100 -25.33 3.12 6.92
N HIS A 101 -24.05 2.96 7.28
CA HIS A 101 -23.50 3.46 8.53
C HIS A 101 -23.63 4.99 8.64
N GLN A 102 -23.32 5.74 7.57
CA GLN A 102 -23.49 7.19 7.55
C GLN A 102 -24.96 7.62 7.71
N ARG A 103 -25.89 6.90 7.07
CA ARG A 103 -27.34 7.16 7.23
C ARG A 103 -27.78 6.94 8.66
N LEU A 104 -27.36 5.83 9.28
CA LEU A 104 -27.66 5.53 10.69
C LEU A 104 -27.18 6.66 11.61
N LEU A 105 -25.92 7.09 11.49
CA LEU A 105 -25.37 8.17 12.29
C LEU A 105 -26.12 9.50 12.08
N SER A 106 -26.53 9.80 10.85
CA SER A 106 -27.30 11.01 10.54
C SER A 106 -28.68 11.01 11.22
N MET A 107 -29.34 9.85 11.32
CA MET A 107 -30.62 9.70 12.01
C MET A 107 -30.46 9.89 13.52
N PHE A 108 -29.45 9.26 14.12
CA PHE A 108 -29.18 9.40 15.56
C PHE A 108 -28.85 10.85 15.96
N ASN A 109 -28.06 11.55 15.16
CA ASN A 109 -27.71 12.95 15.43
C ASN A 109 -28.91 13.88 15.32
N ASN A 110 -29.80 13.63 14.36
CA ASN A 110 -31.06 14.38 14.21
C ASN A 110 -32.04 14.14 15.37
N VAL A 111 -32.05 12.93 15.96
CA VAL A 111 -32.88 12.61 17.13
C VAL A 111 -32.33 13.27 18.40
N LYS A 112 -31.01 13.22 18.64
CA LYS A 112 -30.38 13.91 19.78
C LYS A 112 -30.60 15.42 19.75
N GLY A 113 -30.52 16.05 18.56
CA GLY A 113 -30.78 17.47 18.39
C GLY A 113 -32.23 17.91 18.66
N LYS A 114 -33.19 16.97 18.62
CA LYS A 114 -34.60 17.24 18.94
C LYS A 114 -34.97 16.99 20.40
N LEU A 115 -34.22 16.15 21.12
CA LEU A 115 -34.46 15.85 22.54
C LEU A 115 -33.82 16.86 23.50
N LEU A 116 -32.97 17.76 22.99
CA LEU A 116 -32.29 18.82 23.76
C LEU A 116 -32.95 20.21 23.56
N LYS A 117 -34.20 20.26 23.06
CA LYS A 117 -35.01 21.47 22.95
C LYS A 117 -36.21 21.41 23.87
#